data_AF-A0A7S0X7N3-F1
#
_entry.id   AF-A0A7S0X7N3-F1
#
_cell.length_a   1.000
_cell.length_b   1.000
_cell.length_c   1.000
_cell.angle_alpha   90.00
_cell.angle_beta   90.00
_cell.angle_gamma   90.00
#
_symmetry.space_group_name_H-M   'P 1'
#
loop_
_entity.id
_entity.type
_entity.pdbx_description
1 polymer ?
#
loop_
_entity_poly.entity_id
_entity_poly.type
_entity_poly.pdbx_seq_one_letter_code
_entity_poly.pdbx_strand_id
1 'polypeptide(L)'
;GSGGGGFQGGGFQGGGGGGGGRGGGAVDDSVLQQLPPQVYQRIADAVNRGKFDRSALDQRAMNTMMQLDEATACTVIDEIEGTDSSRIRNFAAYFMGICNKFLNKPQGGAAQHRY
;
A
#
# COMPACT_ATOMS: atom_id res chain seq x y z
N GLY A 1 -36.98 53.47 26.25
CA GLY A 1 -36.32 53.16 24.97
C GLY A 1 -36.42 51.67 24.74
N SER A 2 -37.17 51.27 23.74
CA SER A 2 -37.44 49.89 23.35
C SER A 2 -36.22 49.28 22.64
N GLY A 3 -35.94 48.00 22.89
CA GLY A 3 -34.89 47.25 22.20
C GLY A 3 -35.24 45.77 22.15
N GLY A 4 -36.31 45.43 21.43
CA GLY A 4 -36.64 44.06 21.05
C GLY A 4 -36.00 43.73 19.70
N GLY A 5 -35.20 42.68 19.65
CA GLY A 5 -34.57 42.17 18.43
C GLY A 5 -34.50 40.65 18.51
N GLY A 6 -35.59 39.99 18.16
CA GLY A 6 -35.60 38.56 17.87
C GLY A 6 -35.25 38.33 16.41
N PHE A 7 -34.32 37.40 16.16
CA PHE A 7 -34.24 36.69 14.90
C PHE A 7 -33.86 35.24 15.18
N GLN A 8 -34.84 34.41 14.82
CA GLN A 8 -34.84 32.97 14.76
C GLN A 8 -34.14 32.57 13.45
N GLY A 9 -33.08 31.78 13.55
CA GLY A 9 -32.29 31.38 12.38
C GLY A 9 -31.71 29.99 12.53
N GLY A 10 -32.42 29.01 11.94
CA GLY A 10 -31.86 27.85 11.27
C GLY A 10 -31.04 26.87 12.10
N GLY A 11 -31.64 25.73 12.44
CA GLY A 11 -30.89 24.54 12.79
C GLY A 11 -30.04 24.07 11.62
N PHE A 12 -28.72 23.99 11.83
CA PHE A 12 -27.83 23.18 11.01
C PHE A 12 -27.54 21.91 11.78
N GLN A 13 -28.46 20.96 11.63
CA GLN A 13 -28.16 19.55 11.81
C GLN A 13 -27.33 19.10 10.59
N GLY A 14 -26.02 19.32 10.63
CA GLY A 14 -25.07 18.52 9.87
C GLY A 14 -24.72 17.32 10.76
N GLY A 15 -25.18 16.10 10.51
CA GLY A 15 -25.18 15.44 9.22
C GLY A 15 -23.83 14.73 9.11
N GLY A 16 -23.84 13.41 9.34
CA GLY A 16 -22.65 12.59 9.53
C GLY A 16 -21.61 12.71 8.43
N GLY A 17 -20.35 12.74 8.85
CA GLY A 17 -19.17 12.47 8.03
C GLY A 17 -18.34 11.42 8.74
N GLY A 18 -18.80 10.18 8.75
CA GLY A 18 -17.93 9.04 9.03
C GLY A 18 -16.87 8.91 7.95
N GLY A 19 -15.73 8.33 8.31
CA GLY A 19 -14.77 7.81 7.33
C GLY A 19 -13.55 8.69 7.09
N GLY A 20 -12.69 8.80 8.10
CA GLY A 20 -11.30 9.21 7.93
C GLY A 20 -10.37 8.24 8.64
N GLY A 21 -10.74 6.95 8.68
CA GLY A 21 -9.85 5.90 9.16
C GLY A 21 -8.55 5.99 8.39
N ARG A 22 -7.46 6.17 9.11
CA ARG A 22 -6.10 5.95 8.60
C ARG A 22 -6.00 4.46 8.28
N GLY A 23 -6.57 4.07 7.14
CA GLY A 23 -6.70 2.70 6.68
C GLY A 23 -5.35 2.18 6.18
N GLY A 24 -4.43 1.97 7.13
CA GLY A 24 -3.36 0.99 6.99
C GLY A 24 -3.85 -0.34 7.56
N GLY A 25 -5.01 -0.80 7.09
CA GLY A 25 -5.51 -2.13 7.41
C GLY A 25 -4.66 -3.16 6.71
N ALA A 26 -4.45 -4.31 7.37
CA ALA A 26 -3.86 -5.49 6.74
C ALA A 26 -4.57 -5.76 5.40
N VAL A 27 -3.81 -6.17 4.39
CA VAL A 27 -4.38 -6.52 3.09
C VAL A 27 -5.36 -7.66 3.21
N ASP A 28 -6.57 -7.46 2.68
CA ASP A 28 -7.60 -8.49 2.61
C ASP A 28 -7.17 -9.64 1.69
N ASP A 29 -7.53 -10.88 2.04
CA ASP A 29 -7.28 -12.07 1.22
C ASP A 29 -7.81 -11.93 -0.22
N SER A 30 -8.90 -11.20 -0.41
CA SER A 30 -9.48 -10.91 -1.72
C SER A 30 -8.50 -10.15 -2.64
N VAL A 31 -7.65 -9.28 -2.09
CA VAL A 31 -6.65 -8.53 -2.88
C VAL A 31 -5.50 -9.47 -3.27
N LEU A 32 -5.09 -10.34 -2.35
CA LEU A 32 -4.06 -11.34 -2.62
C LEU A 32 -4.49 -12.33 -3.71
N GLN A 33 -5.77 -12.67 -3.78
CA GLN A 33 -6.32 -13.52 -4.84
C GLN A 33 -6.35 -12.87 -6.22
N GLN A 34 -6.20 -11.54 -6.32
CA GLN A 34 -6.10 -10.83 -7.60
C GLN A 34 -4.69 -10.84 -8.18
N LEU A 35 -3.68 -11.22 -7.38
CA LEU A 35 -2.33 -11.37 -7.87
C LEU A 35 -2.20 -12.62 -8.78
N PRO A 36 -1.22 -12.62 -9.69
CA PRO A 36 -0.86 -13.82 -10.42
C PRO A 36 -0.55 -14.98 -9.45
N PRO A 37 -0.96 -16.22 -9.76
CA PRO A 37 -0.86 -17.34 -8.83
C PRO A 37 0.57 -17.64 -8.39
N GLN A 38 1.57 -17.42 -9.25
CA GLN A 38 2.99 -17.56 -8.89
C GLN A 38 3.41 -16.54 -7.83
N VAL A 39 3.00 -15.27 -7.99
CA VAL A 39 3.30 -14.17 -7.07
C VAL A 39 2.60 -14.41 -5.72
N TYR A 40 1.34 -14.83 -5.75
CA TYR A 40 0.58 -15.18 -4.55
C TYR A 40 1.28 -16.30 -3.76
N GLN A 41 1.67 -17.39 -4.41
CA GLN A 41 2.34 -18.51 -3.75
C GLN A 41 3.66 -18.07 -3.11
N ARG A 42 4.45 -17.27 -3.82
CA ARG A 42 5.72 -16.74 -3.30
C ARG A 42 5.52 -15.83 -2.08
N ILE A 43 4.50 -14.96 -2.08
CA ILE A 43 4.15 -14.14 -0.90
C ILE A 43 3.69 -15.03 0.26
N ALA A 44 2.81 -16.01 -0.01
CA ALA A 44 2.33 -16.93 1.01
C ALA A 44 3.47 -17.74 1.65
N ASP A 45 4.43 -18.22 0.85
CA ASP A 45 5.62 -18.90 1.34
C ASP A 45 6.51 -17.99 2.17
N ALA A 46 6.73 -16.74 1.74
CA ALA A 46 7.52 -15.78 2.51
C ALA A 46 6.86 -15.44 3.86
N VAL A 47 5.53 -15.31 3.91
CA VAL A 47 4.76 -15.14 5.14
C VAL A 47 4.86 -16.39 6.03
N ASN A 48 4.68 -17.59 5.47
CA ASN A 48 4.80 -18.85 6.21
C ASN A 48 6.20 -19.07 6.79
N ARG A 49 7.23 -18.61 6.09
CA ARG A 49 8.63 -18.61 6.56
C ARG A 49 8.92 -17.54 7.62
N GLY A 50 7.95 -16.67 7.92
CA GLY A 50 8.09 -15.58 8.88
C GLY A 50 8.97 -14.44 8.39
N LYS A 51 9.19 -14.29 7.07
CA LYS A 51 9.96 -13.16 6.52
C LYS A 51 9.24 -11.84 6.78
N PHE A 52 7.93 -11.80 6.60
CA PHE A 52 7.12 -10.64 6.94
C PHE A 52 5.71 -11.10 7.29
N ASP A 53 5.00 -10.27 8.04
CA ASP A 53 3.60 -10.54 8.35
C ASP A 53 2.72 -10.06 7.19
N ARG A 54 1.60 -10.76 6.94
CA ARG A 54 0.64 -10.35 5.91
C ARG A 54 0.05 -8.95 6.21
N SER A 55 -0.13 -8.60 7.48
CA SER A 55 -0.53 -7.25 7.90
C SER A 55 0.53 -6.17 7.66
N ALA A 56 1.78 -6.58 7.45
CA ALA A 56 2.86 -5.66 7.11
C ALA A 56 2.83 -5.22 5.64
N LEU A 57 1.96 -5.84 4.81
CA LEU A 57 1.60 -5.37 3.48
C LEU A 57 0.32 -4.53 3.59
N ASP A 58 0.35 -3.32 3.04
CA ASP A 58 -0.81 -2.45 2.95
C ASP A 58 -1.43 -2.46 1.55
N GLN A 59 -2.67 -1.98 1.45
CA GLN A 59 -3.40 -1.99 0.19
C GLN A 59 -2.72 -1.16 -0.91
N ARG A 60 -1.96 -0.12 -0.52
CA ARG A 60 -1.21 0.72 -1.45
C ARG A 60 -0.04 -0.04 -2.07
N ALA A 61 0.76 -0.72 -1.26
CA ALA A 61 1.86 -1.58 -1.70
C ALA A 61 1.36 -2.67 -2.65
N MET A 62 0.23 -3.31 -2.32
CA MET A 62 -0.39 -4.32 -3.18
C MET A 62 -0.86 -3.73 -4.51
N ASN A 63 -1.54 -2.57 -4.49
CA ASN A 63 -1.97 -1.90 -5.72
C ASN A 63 -0.78 -1.56 -6.63
N THR A 64 0.36 -1.14 -6.07
CA THR A 64 1.58 -0.91 -6.86
C THR A 64 2.14 -2.20 -7.42
N MET A 65 2.15 -3.29 -6.66
CA MET A 65 2.60 -4.60 -7.16
C MET A 65 1.70 -5.12 -8.29
N MET A 66 0.39 -4.91 -8.21
CA MET A 66 -0.56 -5.30 -9.27
C MET A 66 -0.35 -4.56 -10.58
N GLN A 67 0.38 -3.44 -10.57
CA GLN A 67 0.78 -2.74 -11.80
C GLN A 67 2.03 -3.34 -12.45
N LEU A 68 2.75 -4.21 -11.74
CA LEU A 68 3.93 -4.90 -12.27
C LEU A 68 3.49 -6.16 -13.02
N ASP A 69 4.26 -6.51 -14.04
CA ASP A 69 4.16 -7.80 -14.71
C ASP A 69 4.62 -8.94 -13.78
N GLU A 70 4.13 -10.15 -14.03
CA GLU A 70 4.41 -11.33 -13.21
C GLU A 70 5.92 -11.58 -13.00
N ALA A 71 6.72 -11.46 -14.06
CA ALA A 71 8.17 -11.64 -13.97
C ALA A 71 8.84 -10.60 -13.06
N THR A 72 8.39 -9.35 -13.15
CA THR A 72 8.90 -8.25 -12.34
C THR A 72 8.47 -8.40 -10.88
N ALA A 73 7.22 -8.77 -10.63
CA ALA A 73 6.71 -9.06 -9.28
C ALA A 73 7.47 -10.21 -8.61
N CYS A 74 7.80 -11.28 -9.35
CA CYS A 74 8.66 -12.35 -8.85
C CYS A 74 10.06 -11.83 -8.45
N THR A 75 10.65 -10.96 -9.27
CA THR A 75 11.95 -10.33 -8.97
C THR A 75 11.89 -9.48 -7.69
N VAL A 76 10.77 -8.76 -7.48
CA VAL A 76 10.54 -8.00 -6.24
C VAL A 76 10.53 -8.92 -5.02
N ILE A 77 9.88 -10.10 -5.12
CA ILE A 77 9.83 -11.06 -4.01
C ILE A 77 11.21 -11.67 -3.76
N ASP A 78 11.99 -12.00 -4.78
CA ASP A 78 13.35 -12.51 -4.61
C ASP A 78 14.26 -11.50 -3.87
N GLU A 79 14.14 -10.20 -4.17
CA GLU A 79 14.84 -9.12 -3.44
C GLU A 79 14.42 -9.07 -1.96
N ILE A 80 13.14 -9.26 -1.67
CA ILE A 80 12.62 -9.31 -0.30
C ILE A 80 13.12 -10.55 0.44
N GLU A 81 13.11 -11.72 -0.21
CA GLU A 81 13.60 -12.96 0.41
C GLU A 81 15.10 -12.87 0.74
N GLY A 82 15.88 -12.18 -0.09
CA GLY A 82 17.30 -11.88 0.15
C GLY A 82 17.56 -10.80 1.21
N THR A 83 16.56 -10.00 1.55
CA THR A 83 16.68 -8.91 2.52
C THR A 83 16.33 -9.36 3.95
N ASP A 84 17.06 -8.83 4.93
CA ASP A 84 16.75 -9.00 6.35
C ASP A 84 15.64 -8.04 6.79
N SER A 85 14.42 -8.54 6.83
CA SER A 85 13.21 -7.81 7.21
C SER A 85 13.18 -7.37 8.67
N SER A 86 13.97 -7.99 9.56
CA SER A 86 14.00 -7.65 10.99
C SER A 86 14.51 -6.23 11.26
N ARG A 87 15.31 -5.69 10.33
CA ARG A 87 15.87 -4.33 10.39
C ARG A 87 14.92 -3.27 9.81
N ILE A 88 13.81 -3.69 9.21
CA ILE A 88 12.90 -2.81 8.48
C ILE A 88 11.82 -2.30 9.42
N ARG A 89 11.90 -1.01 9.77
CA ARG A 89 10.91 -0.35 10.65
C ARG A 89 9.50 -0.31 10.05
N ASN A 90 9.39 -0.20 8.73
CA ASN A 90 8.11 -0.19 8.01
C ASN A 90 8.25 -1.00 6.72
N PHE A 91 7.75 -2.23 6.76
CA PHE A 91 7.88 -3.18 5.65
C PHE A 91 7.07 -2.75 4.43
N ALA A 92 5.81 -2.30 4.60
CA ALA A 92 4.97 -1.81 3.52
C ALA A 92 5.66 -0.71 2.70
N ALA A 93 6.25 0.28 3.38
CA ALA A 93 6.95 1.37 2.71
C ALA A 93 8.21 0.90 1.96
N TYR A 94 8.94 -0.06 2.53
CA TYR A 94 10.11 -0.67 1.88
C TYR A 94 9.70 -1.46 0.63
N PHE A 95 8.70 -2.33 0.77
CA PHE A 95 8.12 -3.12 -0.31
C PHE A 95 7.64 -2.22 -1.45
N MET A 96 6.86 -1.19 -1.11
CA MET A 96 6.37 -0.20 -2.07
C MET A 96 7.53 0.54 -2.75
N GLY A 97 8.63 0.82 -2.04
CA GLY A 97 9.84 1.40 -2.60
C GLY A 97 10.50 0.51 -3.66
N ILE A 98 10.58 -0.80 -3.41
CA ILE A 98 11.06 -1.78 -4.40
C ILE A 98 10.10 -1.83 -5.59
N CYS A 99 8.79 -1.96 -5.36
CA CYS A 99 7.82 -1.98 -6.46
C CYS A 99 7.93 -0.74 -7.34
N ASN A 100 8.01 0.46 -6.74
CA ASN A 100 8.18 1.72 -7.48
C ASN A 100 9.53 1.77 -8.25
N LYS A 101 10.61 1.20 -7.70
CA LYS A 101 11.90 1.12 -8.39
C LYS A 101 11.78 0.31 -9.68
N PHE A 102 10.97 -0.74 -9.70
CA PHE A 102 10.74 -1.55 -10.90
C PHE A 102 9.68 -0.95 -11.84
N LEU A 103 8.62 -0.35 -11.29
CA LEU A 103 7.59 0.36 -12.06
C LEU A 103 8.16 1.55 -12.84
N ASN A 104 9.02 2.33 -12.19
CA ASN A 104 9.65 3.52 -12.77
C ASN A 104 10.95 3.21 -13.53
N LYS A 105 11.43 1.96 -13.52
CA LYS A 105 12.45 1.51 -14.46
C LYS A 105 11.71 1.09 -15.73
N PRO A 106 11.66 1.92 -16.79
CA PRO A 106 11.30 1.37 -18.08
C PRO A 106 12.29 0.23 -18.36
N GLN A 107 11.78 -0.99 -18.51
CA GLN A 107 12.56 -2.10 -19.02
C GLN A 107 12.93 -1.77 -20.48
N GLY A 108 14.00 -0.97 -20.64
CA GLY A 108 14.43 -0.38 -21.90
C GLY A 108 14.78 1.10 -21.77
N GLY A 109 15.92 1.42 -21.16
CA GLY A 109 16.42 2.80 -21.18
C GLY A 109 17.67 2.99 -20.35
N ALA A 110 18.77 3.29 -21.04
CA ALA A 110 20.07 3.60 -20.48
C ALA A 110 20.05 4.67 -19.37
N ALA A 111 21.06 4.57 -18.50
CA ALA A 111 21.72 5.65 -17.77
C ALA A 111 20.99 7.00 -17.68
N GLN A 112 20.62 7.41 -16.47
CA GLN A 112 20.44 8.83 -16.19
C GLN A 112 21.30 9.22 -14.98
N HIS A 113 22.50 9.64 -15.35
CA HIS A 113 23.30 10.73 -14.77
C HIS A 113 22.51 11.60 -13.79
N ARG A 114 22.97 11.65 -12.53
CA ARG A 114 22.76 12.82 -11.68
C ARG A 114 23.90 13.79 -11.99
N TYR A 115 23.52 14.95 -12.52
CA TYR A 115 24.39 16.14 -12.59
C TYR A 115 24.63 16.71 -11.20
#